data_AF-A0A1I6W4H3-F1
#
_entry.id   AF-A0A1I6W4H3-F1
#
_cell.length_a   1.000
_cell.length_b   1.000
_cell.length_c   1.000
_cell.angle_alpha   90.00
_cell.angle_beta   90.00
_cell.angle_gamma   90.00
#
_symmetry.space_group_name_H-M   'P 1'
#
loop_
_entity.id
_entity.type
_entity.pdbx_description
1 polymer ?
#
loop_
_entity_poly.entity_id
_entity_poly.type
_entity_poly.pdbx_seq_one_letter_code
_entity_poly.pdbx_strand_id
1 'polypeptide(L)' 'MYPEIIKKMAFSKEHKDLLLKLYNKEITRREYDRLVQVLYRPAKESV' A
#
# COMPACT_ATOMS: atom_id res chain seq x y z
N MET A 1 18.14 -0.95 -4.21
CA MET A 1 17.75 -2.36 -4.06
C MET A 1 16.34 -2.40 -3.49
N TYR A 2 15.42 -3.12 -4.13
CA TYR A 2 14.07 -3.36 -3.61
C TYR A 2 14.19 -4.12 -2.29
N PRO A 3 13.49 -3.76 -1.20
CA PRO A 3 13.44 -4.64 -0.03
C PRO A 3 12.84 -5.96 -0.49
N GLU A 4 13.64 -7.04 -0.50
CA GLU A 4 13.23 -8.38 -0.95
C GLU A 4 11.95 -8.87 -0.24
N ILE A 5 11.70 -8.30 0.95
CA ILE A 5 10.51 -8.47 1.77
C ILE A 5 9.23 -8.10 1.00
N ILE A 6 9.23 -7.00 0.24
CA ILE A 6 8.07 -6.55 -0.55
C ILE A 6 7.83 -7.45 -1.77
N LYS A 7 8.90 -8.01 -2.34
CA LYS A 7 8.80 -8.98 -3.45
C LYS A 7 8.20 -10.32 -3.00
N LYS A 8 8.51 -10.77 -1.78
CA LYS A 8 7.97 -12.01 -1.20
C LYS A 8 6.51 -11.89 -0.75
N MET A 9 5.99 -10.69 -0.58
CA MET A 9 4.59 -10.47 -0.21
C MET A 9 3.67 -10.54 -1.43
N ALA A 10 2.60 -11.33 -1.33
CA ALA A 10 1.53 -11.46 -2.33
C ALA A 10 0.59 -10.23 -2.33
N PHE A 11 1.18 -9.04 -2.45
CA PHE A 11 0.45 -7.79 -2.52
C PHE A 11 0.19 -7.37 -3.97
N SER A 12 -0.92 -6.66 -4.17
CA SER A 12 -1.24 -6.00 -5.43
C SER A 12 -0.15 -4.98 -5.78
N LYS A 13 -0.02 -4.67 -7.07
CA LYS A 13 0.94 -3.67 -7.57
C LYS A 13 0.76 -2.32 -6.85
N GLU A 14 -0.47 -1.92 -6.59
CA GLU A 14 -0.81 -0.66 -5.91
C GLU A 14 -0.31 -0.63 -4.46
N HIS A 15 -0.44 -1.72 -3.72
CA HIS A 15 0.08 -1.77 -2.35
C HIS A 15 1.62 -1.74 -2.35
N LYS A 16 2.27 -2.39 -3.32
CA LYS A 16 3.74 -2.31 -3.47
C LYS A 16 4.21 -0.88 -3.75
N ASP A 17 3.45 -0.10 -4.50
CA ASP A 17 3.72 1.32 -4.77
C ASP A 17 3.59 2.19 -3.51
N LEU A 18 2.55 1.94 -2.69
CA LEU A 18 2.37 2.61 -1.40
C LEU A 18 3.52 2.32 -0.43
N LEU A 19 4.00 1.08 -0.39
CA LEU A 19 5.16 0.69 0.42
C LEU A 19 6.43 1.40 -0.05
N LEU A 20 6.61 1.58 -1.37
CA LEU A 20 7.75 2.30 -1.94
C LEU A 20 7.72 3.77 -1.53
N LYS A 21 6.57 4.44 -1.67
CA LYS A 21 6.36 5.82 -1.23
C LYS A 21 6.63 6.00 0.26
N LEU A 22 6.19 5.06 1.09
CA LEU A 22 6.47 5.08 2.53
C LEU A 22 7.97 4.91 2.82
N TYR A 23 8.64 3.99 2.12
CA TYR A 23 10.08 3.75 2.27
C TYR A 23 10.91 4.96 1.86
N ASN A 24 10.56 5.59 0.74
CA ASN A 24 11.18 6.82 0.24
C ASN A 24 10.86 8.05 1.11
N LYS A 25 10.01 7.91 2.14
CA LYS A 25 9.49 9.00 2.98
C LYS A 25 8.71 10.06 2.18
N GLU A 26 8.17 9.69 1.03
CA GLU A 26 7.29 10.55 0.23
C GLU A 26 5.92 10.72 0.89
N ILE A 27 5.51 9.72 1.69
CA ILE A 27 4.29 9.76 2.50
C ILE A 27 4.61 9.40 3.95
N THR A 28 3.82 9.96 4.86
CA THR A 28 3.88 9.60 6.27
C THR A 28 3.21 8.25 6.53
N ARG A 29 3.52 7.64 7.68
CA ARG A 29 2.87 6.39 8.11
C ARG A 29 1.34 6.53 8.18
N ARG A 30 0.85 7.68 8.64
CA ARG A 30 -0.60 7.97 8.72
C ARG A 30 -1.27 8.03 7.36
N GLU A 31 -0.60 8.62 6.35
CA GLU A 31 -1.10 8.66 4.98
C GLU A 31 -1.10 7.28 4.34
N TYR A 32 -0.02 6.52 4.53
CA TYR A 32 0.05 5.13 4.09
C TYR A 32 -1.11 4.30 4.66
N ASP A 33 -1.36 4.37 5.97
CA ASP A 33 -2.44 3.59 6.60
C ASP A 33 -3.83 3.96 6.03
N ARG A 34 -4.08 5.26 5.75
CA ARG A 34 -5.32 5.70 5.07
C ARG A 34 -5.42 5.19 3.64
N LEU A 35 -4.35 5.26 2.86
CA LEU A 35 -4.33 4.82 1.46
C LEU A 35 -4.49 3.30 1.35
N VAL A 36 -3.85 2.55 2.25
CA VAL A 36 -4.04 1.09 2.36
C VAL A 36 -5.48 0.76 2.76
N GLN A 37 -6.07 1.49 3.72
CA GLN A 37 -7.48 1.30 4.07
C GLN A 37 -8.40 1.53 2.88
N VAL A 38 -8.14 2.54 2.04
CA VAL A 38 -8.92 2.77 0.81
C VAL A 38 -8.70 1.65 -0.20
N LEU A 39 -7.45 1.21 -0.38
CA LEU A 39 -7.06 0.17 -1.34
C LEU A 39 -7.71 -1.19 -1.04
N TYR A 40 -7.82 -1.54 0.25
CA TYR A 40 -8.47 -2.78 0.70
C TYR A 40 -9.90 -2.56 1.16
N ARG A 41 -10.43 -1.34 1.08
CA ARG A 41 -11.85 -1.13 1.32
C ARG A 41 -12.56 -1.93 0.25
N PRO A 42 -13.37 -2.95 0.59
CA PRO A 42 -14.26 -3.51 -0.40
C PRO A 42 -15.08 -2.32 -0.92
N ALA A 43 -15.06 -2.11 -2.24
CA ALA A 43 -16.04 -1.23 -2.86
C ALA A 43 -17.37 -1.71 -2.31
N LYS A 44 -17.94 -0.93 -1.38
CA LYS A 44 -19.20 -1.29 -0.74
C LYS A 44 -20.12 -1.68 -1.87
N GLU A 45 -20.59 -2.92 -1.82
CA GLU A 45 -21.68 -3.39 -2.67
C GLU A 45 -22.68 -2.26 -2.81
N SER A 46 -22.95 -1.91 -4.07
CA SER A 46 -24.12 -1.15 -4.44
C SER A 46 -25.33 -1.82 -3.76
N VAL A 47 -25.84 -1.22 -2.68
CA VAL A 47 -27.14 -1.55 -2.09
C VAL A 47 -28.05 -0.37 -2.34
#